data_AF-A0A7W0H6S2-F1
#
_entry.id   AF-A0A7W0H6S2-F1
#
_cell.length_a   1.000
_cell.length_b   1.000
_cell.length_c   1.000
_cell.angle_alpha   90.00
_cell.angle_beta   90.00
_cell.angle_gamma   90.00
#
_symmetry.space_group_name_H-M   'P 1'
#
loop_
_entity.id
_entity.type
_entity.pdbx_description
1 polymer ?
#
loop_
_entity_poly.entity_id
_entity_poly.type
_entity_poly.pdbx_seq_one_letter_code
_entity_poly.pdbx_strand_id
1 'polypeptide(L)' 'MRYGRGFGRFWFDFVVGEDWRIAAGVVVVLGLGALALRAEVVSDQLLAVLIAAAIVALVMLSIVSAGYRRPTRAEEHR' A
#
# COMPACT_ATOMS: atom_id res chain seq x y z
N MET A 1 -13.17 -20.42 -16.97
CA MET A 1 -13.38 -20.00 -15.56
C MET A 1 -12.26 -20.39 -14.58
N ARG A 2 -11.38 -21.34 -14.90
CA ARG A 2 -10.24 -21.74 -14.04
C ARG A 2 -9.07 -20.74 -14.03
N TYR A 3 -8.79 -20.08 -15.16
CA TYR A 3 -7.71 -19.09 -15.26
C TYR A 3 -7.98 -17.79 -14.50
N GLY A 4 -9.22 -17.29 -14.49
CA GLY A 4 -9.57 -16.07 -13.74
C GLY A 4 -9.41 -16.22 -12.22
N ARG A 5 -9.71 -17.40 -11.67
CA ARG A 5 -9.48 -17.70 -10.24
C ARG A 5 -7.99 -17.76 -9.89
N GLY A 6 -7.19 -18.42 -10.72
CA GLY A 6 -5.73 -18.48 -10.52
C GLY A 6 -5.09 -17.10 -10.62
N PHE A 7 -5.50 -16.32 -11.62
CA PHE A 7 -5.01 -14.96 -11.84
C PHE A 7 -5.36 -14.01 -10.68
N GLY A 8 -6.62 -13.98 -10.23
CA GLY A 8 -7.03 -13.14 -9.11
C GLY A 8 -6.34 -13.52 -7.80
N ARG A 9 -6.19 -14.82 -7.53
CA ARG A 9 -5.49 -15.30 -6.34
C ARG A 9 -4.00 -14.96 -6.38
N PHE A 10 -3.36 -15.09 -7.53
CA PHE A 10 -1.97 -14.66 -7.71
C PHE A 10 -1.78 -13.18 -7.38
N TRP A 11 -2.64 -12.29 -7.90
CA TRP A 11 -2.54 -10.86 -7.59
C TRP A 11 -2.80 -10.56 -6.12
N PHE A 12 -3.75 -11.24 -5.49
CA PHE A 12 -4.00 -11.09 -4.06
C PHE A 12 -2.80 -11.55 -3.23
N ASP A 13 -2.25 -12.73 -3.51
CA ASP A 13 -1.08 -13.28 -2.81
C ASP A 13 0.17 -12.43 -3.08
N PHE A 14 0.32 -11.85 -4.27
CA PHE A 14 1.45 -10.97 -4.63
C PHE A 14 1.36 -9.58 -3.99
N VAL A 15 0.21 -8.93 -4.01
CA VAL A 15 0.06 -7.54 -3.52
C VAL A 15 -0.23 -7.51 -2.02
N VAL A 16 -1.17 -8.34 -1.57
CA VAL A 16 -1.64 -8.34 -0.17
C VAL A 16 -0.81 -9.31 0.67
N GLY A 17 -0.37 -10.42 0.09
CA GLY A 17 0.42 -11.43 0.79
C GLY A 17 1.87 -11.03 1.07
N GLU A 18 2.44 -10.09 0.32
CA GLU A 18 3.82 -9.60 0.52
C GLU A 18 3.90 -8.63 1.70
N ASP A 19 3.09 -7.56 1.70
CA ASP A 19 2.90 -6.68 2.86
C ASP A 19 1.47 -6.12 2.93
N TRP A 20 0.65 -6.72 3.81
CA TRP A 20 -0.74 -6.29 4.02
C TRP A 20 -0.86 -4.83 4.49
N ARG A 21 0.18 -4.26 5.10
CA ARG A 21 0.16 -2.89 5.61
C ARG A 21 0.20 -1.88 4.47
N ILE A 22 1.00 -2.16 3.43
CA ILE A 22 1.04 -1.33 2.22
C ILE A 22 -0.31 -1.41 1.51
N ALA A 23 -0.85 -2.63 1.34
CA ALA A 23 -2.17 -2.83 0.74
C ALA A 23 -3.27 -2.05 1.48
N ALA A 24 -3.31 -2.14 2.81
CA ALA A 24 -4.25 -1.38 3.64
C ALA A 24 -4.05 0.14 3.50
N GLY A 25 -2.80 0.62 3.49
CA GLY A 25 -2.50 2.04 3.31
C GLY A 25 -2.96 2.57 1.96
N VAL A 26 -2.78 1.82 0.87
CA VAL A 26 -3.26 2.21 -0.47
C VAL A 26 -4.80 2.32 -0.48
N VAL A 27 -5.50 1.36 0.11
CA VAL A 27 -6.97 1.39 0.22
C VAL A 27 -7.43 2.64 0.98
N VAL A 28 -6.75 2.98 2.08
CA VAL A 28 -7.06 4.19 2.86
C VAL A 28 -6.84 5.46 2.03
N VAL A 29 -5.70 5.59 1.34
CA VAL A 29 -5.40 6.78 0.51
C VAL A 29 -6.42 6.94 -0.60
N LEU A 30 -6.76 5.86 -1.31
CA LEU A 30 -7.76 5.90 -2.37
C LEU A 30 -9.16 6.16 -1.85
N GLY A 31 -9.54 5.58 -0.71
CA GLY A 31 -10.82 5.82 -0.05
C GLY A 31 -10.99 7.28 0.37
N LEU A 32 -9.97 7.86 0.99
CA LEU A 32 -9.94 9.29 1.33
C LEU A 32 -9.98 10.17 0.08
N GLY A 33 -9.25 9.79 -0.97
CA GLY A 33 -9.29 10.46 -2.27
C GLY A 33 -10.69 10.45 -2.89
N ALA A 34 -11.38 9.32 -2.88
CA ALA A 34 -12.74 9.19 -3.39
C ALA A 34 -13.75 10.04 -2.58
N LEU A 35 -13.59 10.09 -1.26
CA LEU A 35 -14.39 10.95 -0.39
C LEU A 35 -14.13 12.43 -0.68
N ALA A 36 -12.87 12.82 -0.85
CA ALA A 36 -12.48 14.20 -1.17
C ALA A 36 -12.99 14.62 -2.56
N LEU A 37 -12.94 13.72 -3.55
CA LEU A 37 -13.49 13.94 -4.88
C LEU A 37 -15.00 14.20 -4.81
N ARG A 38 -15.74 13.36 -4.07
CA ARG A 38 -17.19 13.51 -3.89
C ARG A 38 -17.56 14.80 -3.16
N ALA A 39 -16.71 15.25 -2.24
CA ALA A 39 -16.95 16.45 -1.45
C ALA A 39 -16.51 17.74 -2.16
N GLU A 40 -15.90 17.66 -3.35
CA GLU A 40 -15.45 18.79 -4.17
C GLU A 40 -14.58 19.81 -3.40
N VAL A 41 -13.80 19.33 -2.43
CA VAL A 41 -13.06 20.17 -1.48
C VAL A 41 -11.82 20.81 -2.10
N VAL A 42 -11.29 20.20 -3.16
CA VAL A 42 -10.07 20.59 -3.87
C VAL A 42 -10.26 20.32 -5.36
N SER A 43 -9.48 20.99 -6.23
CA SER A 43 -9.55 20.73 -7.67
C SER A 43 -9.09 19.32 -8.03
N ASP A 44 -9.72 18.71 -9.05
CA ASP A 44 -9.44 17.35 -9.50
C ASP A 44 -7.95 17.10 -9.77
N GLN A 45 -7.29 18.07 -10.40
CA GLN A 45 -5.87 17.98 -10.72
C GLN A 45 -5.00 18.01 -9.46
N LEU A 46 -5.32 18.87 -8.49
CA LEU A 46 -4.60 18.91 -7.22
C LEU A 46 -4.84 17.63 -6.41
N LEU A 47 -6.07 17.12 -6.39
CA LEU A 47 -6.41 15.87 -5.72
C LEU A 47 -5.64 14.68 -6.30
N ALA A 48 -5.54 14.59 -7.63
CA ALA A 48 -4.75 13.55 -8.29
C ALA A 48 -3.28 13.61 -7.89
N VAL A 49 -2.69 14.81 -7.83
CA VAL A 49 -1.30 15.03 -7.38
C VAL A 49 -1.14 14.62 -5.90
N LEU A 50 -2.08 14.99 -5.03
CA LEU A 50 -2.03 14.63 -3.61
C LEU A 50 -2.14 13.12 -3.38
N ILE A 51 -3.01 12.43 -4.11
CA ILE A 51 -3.15 10.97 -4.05
C ILE A 51 -1.84 10.30 -4.51
N ALA A 52 -1.27 10.75 -5.64
CA ALA A 52 -0.01 10.21 -6.14
C ALA A 52 1.13 10.42 -5.13
N ALA A 53 1.25 11.63 -4.57
CA ALA A 53 2.24 11.95 -3.54
C ALA A 53 2.05 11.11 -2.28
N ALA A 54 0.80 10.91 -1.84
CA ALA A 54 0.48 10.11 -0.66
C ALA A 54 0.84 8.62 -0.85
N ILE A 55 0.60 8.04 -2.03
CA ILE A 55 1.00 6.66 -2.34
C ILE A 55 2.53 6.53 -2.35
N VAL A 56 3.25 7.48 -2.97
CA VAL A 56 4.72 7.48 -2.97
C VAL A 56 5.26 7.59 -1.54
N ALA A 57 4.73 8.51 -0.74
CA ALA A 57 5.13 8.68 0.65
C ALA A 57 4.87 7.44 1.50
N LEU A 58 3.71 6.78 1.31
CA LEU A 58 3.37 5.53 1.97
C LEU A 58 4.39 4.43 1.67
N VAL A 59 4.74 4.25 0.40
CA VAL A 59 5.72 3.24 -0.02
C VAL A 59 7.10 3.55 0.56
N MET A 60 7.56 4.80 0.47
CA MET A 60 8.85 5.21 1.03
C MET A 60 8.90 5.00 2.55
N LEU A 61 7.84 5.36 3.26
CA LEU A 61 7.73 5.14 4.70
C LEU A 61 7.78 3.64 5.05
N SER A 62 7.11 2.80 4.25
CA SER A 62 7.17 1.35 4.46
C SER A 62 8.60 0.83 4.32
N ILE A 63 9.30 1.19 3.24
CA ILE A 63 10.69 0.79 2.99
C ILE A 63 11.61 1.21 4.13
N VAL A 64 11.50 2.47 4.57
CA VAL A 64 12.30 2.99 5.69
C VAL A 64 11.96 2.22 6.98
N SER A 65 10.69 2.02 7.29
CA SER A 65 10.25 1.32 8.50
C SER A 65 10.66 -0.16 8.53
N ALA A 66 10.71 -0.81 7.37
CA ALA A 66 11.19 -2.17 7.20
C ALA A 66 12.72 -2.23 7.39
N GLY A 67 13.46 -1.24 6.89
CA GLY A 67 14.91 -1.11 7.09
C GLY A 67 15.33 -0.96 8.56
N TYR A 68 14.48 -0.37 9.40
CA TYR A 68 14.70 -0.31 10.86
C TYR A 68 14.53 -1.65 11.57
N ARG A 69 13.84 -2.63 10.96
CA ARG A 69 13.72 -3.99 11.50
C ARG A 69 14.93 -4.83 11.10
N ARG A 70 16.12 -4.47 11.58
CA ARG A 70 17.28 -5.37 11.50
C ARG A 70 17.15 -6.51 12.53
N PRO A 71 17.63 -7.71 12.18
CA PRO A 71 17.36 -8.95 12.91
C PRO A 71 18.01 -8.93 14.30
N THR A 72 17.25 -9.28 15.32
CA THR A 72 17.81 -9.69 16.61
C THR A 72 18.65 -10.95 16.39
N ARG A 73 19.97 -10.75 16.42
CA ARG A 73 21.05 -11.75 16.36
C ARG A 73 21.03 -12.65 17.61
N ALA A 74 19.94 -13.39 17.83
CA ALA A 74 19.69 -14.10 19.07
C ALA A 74 19.85 -15.63 19.01
N GLU A 75 20.04 -16.24 17.84
CA GLU A 75 20.01 -17.72 17.72
C GLU A 75 21.27 -18.36 17.14
N GLU A 76 22.42 -17.67 17.09
CA GLU A 76 23.69 -18.29 16.62
C GLU A 76 24.50 -18.96 17.76
N HIS A 77 23.95 -19.00 18.98
CA HIS A 77 24.60 -19.63 20.15
C HIS A 77 23.71 -20.69 20.83
N ARG A 78 23.07 -21.59 20.07
CA ARG A 78 22.51 -22.83 20.61
C ARG A 78 22.69 -24.02 19.68
#